data_AF-A0A383BK25-F1
#
_entry.id   AF-A0A383BK25-F1
#
_cell.length_a   1.000
_cell.length_b   1.000
_cell.length_c   1.000
_cell.angle_alpha   90.00
_cell.angle_beta   90.00
_cell.angle_gamma   90.00
#
_symmetry.space_group_name_H-M   'P 1'
#
loop_
_entity.id
_entity.type
_entity.pdbx_description
1 polymer ?
#
loop_
_entity_poly.entity_id
_entity_poly.type
_entity_poly.pdbx_seq_one_letter_code
_entity_poly.pdbx_strand_id
1 'polypeptide(L)'
;GQLLVLESTTYPGTTEEELVPFAESCGFNLGKNFFIGYSPEREDPGNQDFTTRNIPKVVSGHTKVCLDVVKTLYDTIVDTVIPVTSTKIAEMTKILENVHRAVNIGLVNELKIIADKMNIDIYEVIDAASTKPFGFTPYYPGPGLGGHCIPIDPFYLSWKAKQFGVEARFIELAGFVNTAMPKWVIGKLDKALEKTSKSLKTSRILVLGLAYKKNIDDIRESPSLELINILLESGAAVDYYDPYI
;
A
#
# COMPACT_ATOMS: atom_id res chain seq x y z
N GLY A 1 25.10 2.04 -25.39
CA GLY A 1 24.18 0.96 -25.01
C GLY A 1 22.83 1.54 -24.62
N GLN A 2 21.86 0.69 -24.29
CA GLN A 2 20.57 1.11 -23.74
C GLN A 2 20.48 0.77 -22.25
N LEU A 3 19.70 1.53 -21.49
CA LEU A 3 19.41 1.27 -20.08
C LEU A 3 17.91 0.97 -19.95
N LEU A 4 17.58 -0.13 -19.29
CA LEU A 4 16.23 -0.48 -18.85
C LEU A 4 16.20 -0.49 -17.33
N VAL A 5 15.32 0.32 -16.73
CA VAL A 5 15.06 0.32 -15.30
C VAL A 5 13.62 -0.06 -15.06
N LEU A 6 13.39 -1.15 -14.33
CA LEU A 6 12.05 -1.49 -13.86
C LEU A 6 11.73 -0.67 -12.60
N GLU A 7 10.64 0.08 -12.64
CA GLU A 7 10.17 0.89 -11.50
C GLU A 7 8.86 0.36 -10.87
N SER A 8 8.09 -0.42 -11.64
CA SER A 8 6.86 -1.03 -11.15
C SER A 8 7.12 -1.95 -9.97
N THR A 9 6.25 -1.89 -8.96
CA THR A 9 6.30 -2.84 -7.84
C THR A 9 6.07 -4.26 -8.36
N THR A 10 6.86 -5.22 -7.87
CA THR A 10 6.81 -6.62 -8.28
C THR A 10 7.39 -7.53 -7.18
N TYR A 11 7.29 -8.86 -7.36
CA TYR A 11 7.89 -9.81 -6.43
C TYR A 11 9.43 -9.84 -6.54
N PRO A 12 10.15 -10.11 -5.43
CA PRO A 12 11.60 -10.27 -5.48
C PRO A 12 11.99 -11.41 -6.42
N GLY A 13 12.76 -11.08 -7.45
CA GLY A 13 13.19 -11.99 -8.50
C GLY A 13 12.78 -11.56 -9.91
N THR A 14 11.74 -10.75 -10.10
CA THR A 14 11.23 -10.42 -11.45
C THR A 14 12.29 -9.88 -12.40
N THR A 15 13.14 -8.96 -11.95
CA THR A 15 14.18 -8.39 -12.82
C THR A 15 15.19 -9.45 -13.27
N GLU A 16 15.55 -10.37 -12.37
CA GLU A 16 16.55 -11.42 -12.64
C GLU A 16 15.96 -12.62 -13.39
N GLU A 17 14.71 -13.00 -13.07
CA GLU A 17 14.05 -14.20 -13.56
C GLU A 17 13.31 -13.96 -14.90
N GLU A 18 12.86 -12.73 -15.15
CA GLU A 18 12.06 -12.41 -16.34
C GLU A 18 12.80 -11.47 -17.30
N LEU A 19 13.28 -10.32 -16.80
CA LEU A 19 13.83 -9.26 -17.67
C LEU A 19 15.23 -9.59 -18.19
N VAL A 20 16.08 -10.18 -17.36
CA VAL A 20 17.43 -10.59 -17.76
C VAL A 20 17.40 -11.67 -18.85
N PRO A 21 16.69 -12.80 -18.69
CA PRO A 21 16.59 -13.81 -19.75
C PRO A 21 15.96 -13.27 -21.03
N PHE A 22 14.95 -12.41 -20.90
CA PHE A 22 14.34 -11.76 -22.06
C PHE A 22 15.35 -10.93 -22.85
N ALA A 23 16.13 -10.07 -22.17
CA ALA A 23 17.14 -9.25 -22.83
C ALA A 23 18.26 -10.08 -23.47
N GLU A 24 18.73 -11.14 -22.80
CA GLU A 24 19.73 -12.05 -23.35
C GLU A 24 19.20 -12.79 -24.59
N SER A 25 17.93 -13.21 -24.59
CA SER A 25 17.29 -13.85 -25.74
C SER A 25 17.21 -12.94 -26.97
N CYS A 26 17.17 -11.62 -26.75
CA CYS A 26 17.24 -10.60 -27.80
C CYS A 26 18.68 -10.35 -28.30
N GLY A 27 19.68 -11.07 -27.79
CA GLY A 27 21.08 -10.96 -28.18
C GLY A 27 21.86 -9.84 -27.49
N PHE A 28 21.33 -9.26 -26.41
CA PHE A 28 22.02 -8.24 -25.65
C PHE A 28 23.10 -8.82 -24.72
N ASN A 29 24.21 -8.10 -24.56
CA ASN A 29 25.28 -8.40 -23.63
C ASN A 29 25.18 -7.46 -22.43
N LEU A 30 24.62 -7.98 -21.33
CA LEU A 30 24.36 -7.20 -20.12
C LEU A 30 25.66 -6.63 -19.53
N GLY A 31 25.61 -5.36 -19.14
CA GLY A 31 26.78 -4.62 -18.63
C GLY A 31 27.77 -4.16 -19.71
N LYS A 32 27.50 -4.41 -21.00
CA LYS A 32 28.32 -3.94 -22.13
C LYS A 32 27.54 -3.05 -23.09
N ASN A 33 26.52 -3.61 -23.74
CA ASN A 33 25.70 -2.88 -24.71
C ASN A 33 24.24 -2.68 -24.25
N PHE A 34 23.84 -3.35 -23.17
CA PHE A 34 22.54 -3.20 -22.53
C PHE A 34 22.71 -3.24 -21.00
N PHE A 35 22.02 -2.37 -20.28
CA PHE A 35 22.12 -2.23 -18.83
C PHE A 35 20.73 -2.41 -18.23
N ILE A 36 20.62 -3.22 -17.17
CA ILE A 36 19.35 -3.51 -16.50
C ILE A 36 19.48 -3.18 -15.02
N GLY A 37 18.50 -2.47 -14.50
CA GLY A 37 18.37 -2.16 -13.08
C GLY A 37 16.94 -2.16 -12.60
N TYR A 38 16.79 -1.97 -11.30
CA TYR A 38 15.51 -1.80 -10.63
C TYR A 38 15.58 -0.60 -9.70
N SER A 39 14.52 0.22 -9.69
CA SER A 39 14.41 1.37 -8.81
C SER A 39 12.94 1.58 -8.43
N PRO A 40 12.50 1.15 -7.24
CA PRO A 40 11.09 1.18 -6.91
C PRO A 40 10.58 2.62 -6.77
N GLU A 41 9.32 2.83 -7.16
CA GLU A 41 8.63 4.08 -6.86
C GLU A 41 8.20 4.14 -5.38
N ARG A 42 8.43 5.28 -4.71
CA ARG A 42 8.25 5.48 -3.26
C ARG A 42 7.41 6.72 -2.94
N GLU A 43 6.85 7.37 -3.96
CA GLU A 43 5.94 8.50 -3.81
C GLU A 43 4.76 8.25 -2.86
N ASP A 44 4.39 9.30 -2.15
CA ASP A 44 3.21 9.36 -1.29
C ASP A 44 2.21 10.38 -1.86
N PRO A 45 1.13 9.95 -2.54
CA PRO A 45 0.21 10.86 -3.23
C PRO A 45 -0.38 11.92 -2.31
N GLY A 46 -0.34 13.18 -2.75
CA GLY A 46 -0.86 14.32 -1.97
C GLY A 46 0.04 14.78 -0.81
N ASN A 47 1.26 14.26 -0.70
CA ASN A 47 2.25 14.74 0.26
C ASN A 47 2.90 16.05 -0.22
N GLN A 48 2.88 17.09 0.61
CA GLN A 48 3.44 18.40 0.25
C GLN A 48 4.91 18.56 0.65
N ASP A 49 5.38 17.76 1.62
CA ASP A 49 6.74 17.83 2.14
C ASP A 49 7.72 16.99 1.31
N PHE A 50 7.21 15.96 0.64
CA PHE A 50 8.00 15.02 -0.13
C PHE A 50 7.63 15.04 -1.62
N THR A 51 8.62 15.26 -2.47
CA THR A 51 8.53 15.27 -3.93
C THR A 51 9.46 14.20 -4.50
N THR A 52 9.27 13.82 -5.78
CA THR A 52 10.15 12.86 -6.46
C THR A 52 11.65 13.20 -6.30
N ARG A 53 11.99 14.50 -6.25
CA ARG A 53 13.38 14.96 -6.10
C ARG A 53 13.96 14.69 -4.71
N ASN A 54 13.21 14.92 -3.64
CA ASN A 54 13.76 14.86 -2.27
C ASN A 54 13.56 13.51 -1.57
N ILE A 55 12.73 12.62 -2.13
CA ILE A 55 12.58 11.25 -1.64
C ILE A 55 13.86 10.47 -2.01
N PRO A 56 14.55 9.82 -1.04
CA PRO A 56 15.69 8.99 -1.36
C PRO A 56 15.30 7.85 -2.31
N LYS A 57 15.93 7.78 -3.48
CA LYS A 57 15.63 6.77 -4.50
C LYS A 57 16.53 5.55 -4.30
N VAL A 58 15.92 4.39 -4.04
CA VAL A 58 16.64 3.11 -3.98
C VAL A 58 16.97 2.70 -5.40
N VAL A 59 18.22 2.33 -5.68
CA VAL A 59 18.63 1.87 -7.01
C VAL A 59 19.44 0.60 -6.93
N SER A 60 19.33 -0.22 -7.96
CA SER A 60 20.08 -1.45 -8.13
C SER A 60 20.38 -1.71 -9.60
N GLY A 61 21.44 -2.46 -9.87
CA GLY A 61 21.75 -2.98 -11.19
C GLY A 61 21.96 -4.48 -11.15
N HIS A 62 21.64 -5.16 -12.26
CA HIS A 62 21.90 -6.60 -12.38
C HIS A 62 23.39 -6.95 -12.28
N THR A 63 24.26 -6.05 -12.76
CA THR A 63 25.71 -6.11 -12.57
C THR A 63 26.22 -4.81 -11.92
N LYS A 64 27.47 -4.80 -11.45
CA LYS A 64 28.10 -3.58 -10.93
C LYS A 64 28.10 -2.44 -11.96
N VAL A 65 28.39 -2.74 -13.22
CA VAL A 65 28.37 -1.74 -14.30
C VAL A 65 26.94 -1.23 -14.55
N CYS A 66 25.94 -2.12 -14.51
CA CYS A 66 24.55 -1.68 -14.59
C CYS A 66 24.20 -0.74 -13.43
N LEU A 67 24.63 -1.05 -12.21
CA LEU A 67 24.38 -0.20 -11.04
C LEU A 67 25.02 1.18 -11.23
N ASP A 68 26.26 1.25 -11.71
CA ASP A 68 26.96 2.51 -11.97
C ASP A 68 26.18 3.38 -12.99
N VAL A 69 25.67 2.75 -14.06
CA VAL A 69 24.85 3.43 -15.09
C VAL A 69 23.50 3.89 -14.54
N VAL A 70 22.80 3.04 -13.79
CA VAL A 70 21.51 3.36 -13.15
C VAL A 70 21.69 4.51 -12.16
N LYS A 71 22.70 4.43 -11.30
CA LYS A 71 23.03 5.48 -10.33
C LYS A 71 23.33 6.80 -11.03
N THR A 72 24.12 6.78 -12.10
CA THR A 72 24.44 7.98 -12.89
C THR A 72 23.17 8.65 -13.43
N LEU A 73 22.17 7.89 -13.87
CA LEU A 73 20.88 8.45 -14.28
C LEU A 73 20.18 9.13 -13.09
N TYR A 74 19.96 8.40 -11.99
CA TYR A 74 19.16 8.91 -10.88
C TYR A 74 19.84 10.02 -10.08
N ASP A 75 21.17 10.07 -10.04
CA ASP A 75 21.94 11.18 -9.45
C ASP A 75 21.62 12.53 -10.14
N THR A 76 21.06 12.53 -11.35
CA THR A 76 20.61 13.76 -12.05
C THR A 76 19.17 14.15 -11.76
N ILE A 77 18.39 13.24 -11.18
CA ILE A 77 16.93 13.36 -10.99
C ILE A 77 16.60 13.71 -9.53
N VAL A 78 17.25 13.01 -8.59
CA VAL A 78 16.95 13.09 -7.16
C VAL A 78 18.15 13.57 -6.34
N ASP A 79 17.89 14.12 -5.16
CA ASP A 79 18.93 14.66 -4.27
C ASP A 79 19.72 13.56 -3.57
N THR A 80 19.13 12.37 -3.37
CA THR A 80 19.76 11.26 -2.65
C THR A 80 19.45 9.92 -3.31
N VAL A 81 20.50 9.23 -3.75
CA VAL A 81 20.43 7.89 -4.31
C VAL A 81 21.00 6.88 -3.31
N ILE A 82 20.25 5.80 -3.05
CA ILE A 82 20.61 4.72 -2.14
C ILE A 82 20.88 3.45 -2.96
N PRO A 83 22.15 3.16 -3.33
CA PRO A 83 22.47 1.95 -4.07
C PRO A 83 22.40 0.71 -3.17
N VAL A 84 21.82 -0.37 -3.69
CA VAL A 84 21.83 -1.69 -3.05
C VAL A 84 22.49 -2.73 -3.96
N THR A 85 22.87 -3.86 -3.37
CA THR A 85 23.79 -4.83 -4.00
C THR A 85 23.14 -5.72 -5.06
N SER A 86 21.81 -5.82 -5.12
CA SER A 86 21.10 -6.58 -6.15
C SER A 86 19.69 -6.04 -6.42
N THR A 87 19.16 -6.36 -7.59
CA THR A 87 17.77 -6.03 -7.97
C THR A 87 16.75 -6.66 -7.04
N LYS A 88 17.01 -7.91 -6.62
CA LYS A 88 16.19 -8.64 -5.64
C LYS A 88 16.08 -7.93 -4.29
N ILE A 89 17.16 -7.30 -3.82
CA ILE A 89 17.13 -6.50 -2.59
C ILE A 89 16.26 -5.26 -2.79
N ALA A 90 16.41 -4.54 -3.90
CA ALA A 90 15.60 -3.35 -4.16
C ALA A 90 14.10 -3.67 -4.34
N GLU A 91 13.76 -4.77 -5.03
CA GLU A 91 12.40 -5.29 -5.14
C GLU A 91 11.83 -5.65 -3.76
N MET A 92 12.60 -6.38 -2.93
CA MET A 92 12.21 -6.74 -1.58
C MET A 92 12.06 -5.53 -0.66
N THR A 93 12.86 -4.48 -0.81
CA THR A 93 12.72 -3.22 -0.05
C THR A 93 11.34 -2.62 -0.25
N LYS A 94 10.87 -2.52 -1.50
CA LYS A 94 9.56 -1.95 -1.80
C LYS A 94 8.42 -2.77 -1.20
N ILE A 95 8.52 -4.08 -1.34
CA ILE A 95 7.56 -5.02 -0.76
C ILE A 95 7.53 -4.89 0.77
N LEU A 96 8.69 -4.82 1.42
CA LEU A 96 8.78 -4.67 2.87
C LEU A 96 8.10 -3.39 3.36
N GLU A 97 8.28 -2.26 2.66
CA GLU A 97 7.61 -0.99 2.98
C GLU A 97 6.09 -1.12 2.98
N ASN A 98 5.53 -1.77 1.96
CA ASN A 98 4.09 -1.96 1.82
C ASN A 98 3.54 -3.01 2.79
N VAL A 99 4.26 -4.11 3.03
CA VAL A 99 3.91 -5.12 4.03
C VAL A 99 3.88 -4.49 5.43
N HIS A 100 4.89 -3.71 5.79
CA HIS A 100 4.96 -3.02 7.07
C HIS A 100 3.74 -2.12 7.27
N ARG A 101 3.36 -1.35 6.25
CA ARG A 101 2.18 -0.49 6.30
C ARG A 101 0.87 -1.30 6.41
N ALA A 102 0.69 -2.31 5.57
CA ALA A 102 -0.52 -3.15 5.56
C ALA A 102 -0.75 -3.87 6.90
N VAL A 103 0.31 -4.47 7.45
CA VAL A 103 0.26 -5.23 8.71
C VAL A 103 -0.04 -4.32 9.88
N ASN A 104 0.61 -3.15 9.97
CA ASN A 104 0.33 -2.23 11.08
C ASN A 104 -1.07 -1.62 11.00
N ILE A 105 -1.59 -1.32 9.79
CA ILE A 105 -2.98 -0.89 9.63
C ILE A 105 -3.94 -2.02 10.06
N GLY A 106 -3.65 -3.27 9.68
CA GLY A 106 -4.41 -4.44 10.11
C GLY A 106 -4.43 -4.59 11.63
N LEU A 107 -3.27 -4.44 12.28
CA LEU A 107 -3.14 -4.46 13.73
C LEU A 107 -4.04 -3.40 14.39
N VAL A 108 -3.95 -2.13 13.99
CA VAL A 108 -4.76 -1.08 14.64
C VAL A 108 -6.24 -1.20 14.32
N ASN A 109 -6.61 -1.75 13.16
CA ASN A 109 -8.00 -2.09 12.83
C ASN A 109 -8.54 -3.21 13.74
N GLU A 110 -7.76 -4.26 14.01
CA GLU A 110 -8.15 -5.29 14.97
C GLU A 110 -8.30 -4.72 16.38
N LEU A 111 -7.34 -3.90 16.82
CA LEU A 111 -7.39 -3.23 18.12
C LEU A 111 -8.60 -2.29 18.25
N LYS A 112 -9.01 -1.61 17.18
CA LYS A 112 -10.23 -0.78 17.17
C LYS A 112 -11.48 -1.61 17.49
N ILE A 113 -11.59 -2.82 16.95
CA ILE A 113 -12.74 -3.71 17.23
C ILE A 113 -12.74 -4.14 18.70
N ILE A 114 -11.57 -4.43 19.27
CA ILE A 114 -11.40 -4.81 20.67
C ILE A 114 -11.73 -3.62 21.59
N ALA A 115 -11.14 -2.46 21.32
CA ALA A 115 -11.36 -1.23 22.08
C ALA A 115 -12.83 -0.80 22.07
N ASP A 116 -13.53 -0.91 20.93
CA ASP A 116 -14.96 -0.64 20.82
C ASP A 116 -15.80 -1.52 21.76
N LYS A 117 -15.48 -2.82 21.88
CA LYS A 117 -16.17 -3.74 22.80
C LYS A 117 -15.88 -3.42 24.27
N MET A 118 -14.73 -2.82 24.55
CA MET A 118 -14.32 -2.38 25.89
C MET A 118 -14.77 -0.94 26.21
N ASN A 119 -15.42 -0.25 25.27
CA ASN A 119 -15.76 1.16 25.39
C ASN A 119 -14.54 2.05 25.66
N ILE A 120 -13.44 1.79 24.95
CA ILE A 120 -12.19 2.55 24.99
C ILE A 120 -12.03 3.31 23.67
N ASP A 121 -11.62 4.59 23.75
CA ASP A 121 -11.27 5.37 22.56
C ASP A 121 -9.89 4.95 22.04
N ILE A 122 -9.88 4.22 20.93
CA ILE A 122 -8.65 3.76 20.29
C ILE A 122 -7.78 4.92 19.79
N TYR A 123 -8.36 6.07 19.42
CA TYR A 123 -7.59 7.21 18.96
C TYR A 123 -6.82 7.86 20.12
N GLU A 124 -7.46 8.02 21.28
CA GLU A 124 -6.79 8.50 22.49
C GLU A 124 -5.64 7.56 22.90
N VAL A 125 -5.85 6.24 22.81
CA VAL A 125 -4.80 5.25 23.07
C VAL A 125 -3.62 5.39 22.10
N ILE A 126 -3.88 5.54 20.80
CA ILE A 126 -2.83 5.72 19.79
C ILE A 126 -2.08 7.04 20.02
N ASP A 127 -2.78 8.13 20.30
CA ASP A 127 -2.16 9.44 20.53
C ASP A 127 -1.31 9.42 21.81
N ALA A 128 -1.78 8.79 22.89
CA ALA A 128 -0.98 8.57 24.09
C ALA A 128 0.26 7.71 23.83
N ALA A 129 0.12 6.61 23.09
CA ALA A 129 1.25 5.75 22.71
C ALA A 129 2.28 6.47 21.81
N SER A 130 1.80 7.39 20.96
CA SER A 130 2.63 8.20 20.06
C SER A 130 3.58 9.15 20.78
N THR A 131 3.36 9.43 22.07
CA THR A 131 4.28 10.22 22.89
C THR A 131 5.58 9.48 23.22
N LYS A 132 5.63 8.16 23.01
CA LYS A 132 6.83 7.35 23.25
C LYS A 132 7.86 7.62 22.14
N PRO A 133 9.08 8.10 22.46
CA PRO A 133 10.04 8.56 21.45
C PRO A 133 10.75 7.43 20.68
N PHE A 134 10.50 6.16 21.02
CA PHE A 134 11.15 5.02 20.39
C PHE A 134 10.23 3.79 20.36
N GLY A 135 10.42 2.95 19.33
CA GLY A 135 9.75 1.66 19.22
C GLY A 135 8.23 1.74 19.02
N PHE A 136 7.72 2.91 18.64
CA PHE A 136 6.32 3.10 18.26
C PHE A 136 6.23 4.05 17.07
N THR A 137 5.47 3.67 16.06
CA THR A 137 5.13 4.51 14.91
C THR A 137 3.61 4.45 14.77
N PRO A 138 2.90 5.58 14.85
CA PRO A 138 1.44 5.55 14.81
C PRO A 138 0.92 5.11 13.45
N TYR A 139 -0.07 4.23 13.51
CA TYR A 139 -0.97 3.92 12.42
C TYR A 139 -2.39 4.15 12.93
N TYR A 140 -3.26 4.60 12.04
CA TYR A 140 -4.62 4.96 12.41
C TYR A 140 -5.60 4.00 11.73
N PRO A 141 -6.63 3.53 12.45
CA PRO A 141 -7.61 2.62 11.89
C PRO A 141 -8.53 3.37 10.91
N GLY A 142 -9.12 2.63 9.97
CA GLY A 142 -9.93 3.21 8.90
C GLY A 142 -11.15 2.37 8.55
N PRO A 143 -11.91 2.76 7.52
CA PRO A 143 -12.99 1.94 6.97
C PRO A 143 -12.49 0.77 6.11
N GLY A 144 -11.20 0.76 5.76
CA GLY A 144 -10.55 -0.26 4.96
C GLY A 144 -9.21 0.26 4.42
N LEU A 145 -8.59 -0.50 3.52
CA LEU A 145 -7.44 -0.06 2.73
C LEU A 145 -7.91 0.33 1.33
N GLY A 146 -7.23 1.28 0.70
CA GLY A 146 -7.41 1.57 -0.72
C GLY A 146 -6.13 2.05 -1.40
N GLY A 147 -6.25 2.45 -2.66
CA GLY A 147 -5.13 2.60 -3.58
C GLY A 147 -4.60 1.24 -4.06
N HIS A 148 -3.70 1.21 -5.05
CA HIS A 148 -3.17 -0.07 -5.54
C HIS A 148 -2.13 -0.70 -4.63
N CYS A 149 -1.24 0.11 -4.04
CA CYS A 149 -0.01 -0.40 -3.45
C CYS A 149 -0.23 -1.29 -2.22
N ILE A 150 -1.12 -0.89 -1.30
CA ILE A 150 -1.26 -1.56 0.00
C ILE A 150 -2.19 -2.78 -0.06
N PRO A 151 -3.32 -2.75 -0.77
CA PRO A 151 -4.18 -3.93 -0.93
C PRO A 151 -3.58 -5.04 -1.80
N ILE A 152 -2.64 -4.74 -2.70
CA ILE A 152 -2.15 -5.69 -3.72
C ILE A 152 -0.70 -6.12 -3.46
N ASP A 153 0.24 -5.18 -3.35
CA ASP A 153 1.67 -5.49 -3.38
C ASP A 153 2.14 -6.50 -2.30
N PRO A 154 1.64 -6.46 -1.05
CA PRO A 154 1.98 -7.49 -0.06
C PRO A 154 1.70 -8.92 -0.52
N PHE A 155 0.67 -9.12 -1.34
CA PHE A 155 0.29 -10.45 -1.84
C PHE A 155 1.20 -10.97 -2.94
N TYR A 156 1.98 -10.11 -3.63
CA TYR A 156 3.05 -10.59 -4.52
C TYR A 156 4.10 -11.39 -3.74
N LEU A 157 4.45 -10.94 -2.53
CA LEU A 157 5.34 -11.70 -1.66
C LEU A 157 4.68 -12.96 -1.10
N SER A 158 3.39 -12.90 -0.71
CA SER A 158 2.68 -14.10 -0.28
C SER A 158 2.66 -15.18 -1.36
N TRP A 159 2.41 -14.79 -2.62
CA TRP A 159 2.49 -15.69 -3.77
C TRP A 159 3.90 -16.24 -3.98
N LYS A 160 4.93 -15.38 -4.00
CA LYS A 160 6.32 -15.81 -4.20
C LYS A 160 6.80 -16.71 -3.06
N ALA A 161 6.44 -16.42 -1.81
CA ALA A 161 6.79 -17.21 -0.63
C ALA A 161 6.26 -18.65 -0.70
N LYS A 162 5.06 -18.86 -1.25
CA LYS A 162 4.48 -20.21 -1.44
C LYS A 162 5.35 -21.09 -2.34
N GLN A 163 6.05 -20.50 -3.32
CA GLN A 163 7.00 -21.25 -4.16
C GLN A 163 8.23 -21.75 -3.40
N PHE A 164 8.57 -21.11 -2.28
CA PHE A 164 9.64 -21.52 -1.36
C PHE A 164 9.11 -22.34 -0.18
N GLY A 165 7.84 -22.76 -0.21
CA GLY A 165 7.22 -23.53 0.88
C GLY A 165 6.97 -22.71 2.15
N VAL A 166 6.90 -21.38 2.06
CA VAL A 166 6.67 -20.48 3.20
C VAL A 166 5.31 -19.81 3.08
N GLU A 167 4.52 -19.87 4.16
CA GLU A 167 3.26 -19.13 4.28
C GLU A 167 3.50 -17.74 4.87
N ALA A 168 3.06 -16.69 4.17
CA ALA A 168 3.15 -15.31 4.65
C ALA A 168 1.98 -14.96 5.58
N ARG A 169 1.84 -15.65 6.71
CA ARG A 169 0.66 -15.59 7.60
C ARG A 169 0.29 -14.17 8.08
N PHE A 170 1.28 -13.35 8.41
CA PHE A 170 1.02 -11.96 8.82
C PHE A 170 0.42 -11.12 7.69
N ILE A 171 0.86 -11.33 6.45
CA ILE A 171 0.32 -10.64 5.28
C ILE A 171 -1.14 -11.06 5.06
N GLU A 172 -1.40 -12.37 5.09
CA GLU A 172 -2.74 -12.92 4.88
C GLU A 172 -3.71 -12.47 5.99
N LEU A 173 -3.28 -12.49 7.26
CA LEU A 173 -4.10 -12.01 8.37
C LEU A 173 -4.40 -10.51 8.27
N ALA A 174 -3.39 -9.69 7.96
CA ALA A 174 -3.60 -8.26 7.76
C ALA A 174 -4.58 -7.98 6.62
N GLY A 175 -4.45 -8.71 5.50
CA GLY A 175 -5.40 -8.64 4.40
C GLY A 175 -6.83 -8.99 4.83
N PHE A 176 -6.99 -10.07 5.59
CA PHE A 176 -8.30 -10.48 6.12
C PHE A 176 -8.92 -9.42 7.03
N VAL A 177 -8.16 -8.89 8.00
CA VAL A 177 -8.67 -7.86 8.93
C VAL A 177 -9.06 -6.60 8.17
N ASN A 178 -8.20 -6.12 7.28
CA ASN A 178 -8.42 -4.87 6.55
C ASN A 178 -9.62 -4.95 5.59
N THR A 179 -9.81 -6.09 4.90
CA THR A 179 -10.95 -6.30 4.00
C THR A 179 -12.28 -6.52 4.74
N ALA A 180 -12.24 -6.88 6.02
CA ALA A 180 -13.43 -7.00 6.87
C ALA A 180 -13.94 -5.65 7.43
N MET A 181 -13.11 -4.60 7.40
CA MET A 181 -13.44 -3.30 8.00
C MET A 181 -14.69 -2.61 7.42
N PRO A 182 -14.97 -2.65 6.10
CA PRO A 182 -16.18 -2.04 5.56
C PRO A 182 -17.45 -2.61 6.19
N LYS A 183 -17.54 -3.94 6.31
CA LYS A 183 -18.67 -4.62 6.97
C LYS A 183 -18.78 -4.25 8.45
N TRP A 184 -17.66 -4.13 9.15
CA TRP A 184 -17.66 -3.69 10.55
C TRP A 184 -18.20 -2.25 10.69
N VAL A 185 -17.78 -1.33 9.81
CA VAL A 185 -18.27 0.06 9.80
C VAL A 185 -19.77 0.12 9.53
N ILE A 186 -20.27 -0.60 8.54
CA ILE A 186 -21.72 -0.65 8.26
C ILE A 186 -22.48 -1.24 9.44
N GLY A 187 -21.96 -2.28 10.10
CA GLY A 187 -22.59 -2.83 11.31
C GLY A 187 -22.66 -1.84 12.48
N LYS A 188 -21.68 -0.92 12.59
CA LYS A 188 -21.75 0.18 13.58
C LYS A 188 -22.80 1.22 13.20
N LEU A 189 -22.92 1.54 11.92
CA LEU A 189 -23.96 2.44 11.41
C LEU A 189 -25.36 1.86 11.66
N ASP A 190 -25.58 0.58 11.38
CA ASP A 190 -26.87 -0.09 11.58
C ASP A 190 -27.30 -0.03 13.06
N LYS A 191 -26.40 -0.39 13.98
CA LYS A 191 -26.62 -0.24 15.44
C LYS A 191 -26.89 1.20 15.88
N ALA A 192 -26.31 2.20 15.21
CA ALA A 192 -26.57 3.60 15.51
C ALA A 192 -27.96 4.02 15.02
N LEU A 193 -28.40 3.52 13.86
CA LEU A 193 -29.75 3.76 13.33
C LEU A 193 -30.82 3.11 14.21
N GLU A 194 -30.59 1.88 14.70
CA GLU A 194 -31.50 1.17 15.60
C GLU A 194 -31.82 1.99 16.87
N LYS A 195 -30.82 2.68 17.44
CA LYS A 195 -31.01 3.58 18.60
C LYS A 195 -31.96 4.76 18.31
N THR A 196 -32.18 5.06 17.04
CA THR A 196 -33.11 6.10 16.57
C THR A 196 -34.36 5.52 15.91
N SER A 197 -34.62 4.21 16.10
CA SER A 197 -35.73 3.48 15.48
C SER A 197 -35.74 3.54 13.94
N LYS A 198 -34.56 3.63 13.34
CA LYS A 198 -34.33 3.57 11.89
C LYS A 198 -33.60 2.27 11.53
N SER A 199 -33.63 1.91 10.26
CA SER A 199 -32.81 0.84 9.68
C SER A 199 -32.12 1.32 8.42
N LEU A 200 -31.12 0.59 7.94
CA LEU A 200 -30.44 0.90 6.67
C LEU A 200 -31.46 1.03 5.51
N LYS A 201 -32.37 0.06 5.38
CA LYS A 201 -33.37 -0.01 4.31
C LYS A 201 -34.33 1.20 4.25
N THR A 202 -34.59 1.84 5.38
CA THR A 202 -35.53 2.98 5.45
C THR A 202 -34.82 4.33 5.52
N SER A 203 -33.48 4.33 5.50
CA SER A 203 -32.67 5.53 5.67
C SER A 203 -32.16 6.05 4.34
N ARG A 204 -32.05 7.39 4.27
CA ARG A 204 -31.21 8.08 3.28
C ARG A 204 -29.86 8.35 3.91
N ILE A 205 -28.79 7.92 3.25
CA ILE A 205 -27.42 7.98 3.77
C ILE A 205 -26.59 8.80 2.78
N LEU A 206 -25.92 9.85 3.29
CA LEU A 206 -24.94 10.61 2.53
C LEU A 206 -23.54 10.13 2.90
N VAL A 207 -22.81 9.57 1.94
CA VAL A 207 -21.40 9.18 2.09
C VAL A 207 -20.52 10.38 1.76
N LEU A 208 -19.76 10.86 2.75
CA LEU A 208 -18.84 11.97 2.59
C LEU A 208 -17.41 11.43 2.40
N GLY A 209 -16.88 11.60 1.19
CA GLY A 209 -15.58 11.08 0.78
C GLY A 209 -15.68 9.80 -0.06
N LEU A 210 -15.13 9.86 -1.26
CA LEU A 210 -14.96 8.77 -2.21
C LEU A 210 -13.49 8.42 -2.43
N ALA A 211 -12.58 9.39 -2.34
CA ALA A 211 -11.16 9.14 -2.49
C ALA A 211 -10.64 8.17 -1.42
N TYR A 212 -9.69 7.31 -1.78
CA TYR A 212 -9.13 6.34 -0.81
C TYR A 212 -8.23 7.00 0.25
N LYS A 213 -7.76 8.21 -0.02
CA LYS A 213 -6.92 9.03 0.86
C LYS A 213 -7.42 10.48 0.82
N LYS A 214 -7.20 11.22 1.92
CA LYS A 214 -7.56 12.64 1.99
C LYS A 214 -6.87 13.46 0.89
N ASN A 215 -7.58 14.44 0.35
CA ASN A 215 -7.05 15.49 -0.54
C ASN A 215 -6.42 14.99 -1.85
N ILE A 216 -6.94 13.89 -2.42
CA ILE A 216 -6.58 13.39 -3.75
C ILE A 216 -7.85 13.00 -4.50
N ASP A 217 -7.77 12.89 -5.83
CA ASP A 217 -8.86 12.55 -6.76
C ASP A 217 -8.85 11.05 -7.17
N ASP A 218 -8.31 10.18 -6.32
CA ASP A 218 -8.12 8.76 -6.63
C ASP A 218 -9.09 7.86 -5.86
N ILE A 219 -9.95 7.17 -6.62
CA ILE A 219 -10.96 6.23 -6.12
C ILE A 219 -10.55 4.75 -6.23
N ARG A 220 -9.36 4.45 -6.75
CA ARG A 220 -8.95 3.07 -7.03
C ARG A 220 -8.86 2.27 -5.73
N GLU A 221 -9.54 1.13 -5.70
CA GLU A 221 -9.69 0.28 -4.51
C GLU A 221 -10.22 1.05 -3.27
N SER A 222 -10.95 2.16 -3.44
CA SER A 222 -11.39 2.95 -2.30
C SER A 222 -12.38 2.18 -1.42
N PRO A 223 -12.19 2.16 -0.09
CA PRO A 223 -13.11 1.50 0.82
C PRO A 223 -14.50 2.15 0.81
N SER A 224 -14.62 3.42 0.42
CA SER A 224 -15.92 4.10 0.28
C SER A 224 -16.81 3.44 -0.78
N LEU A 225 -16.23 2.89 -1.85
CA LEU A 225 -17.00 2.17 -2.88
C LEU A 225 -17.59 0.88 -2.31
N GLU A 226 -16.83 0.15 -1.51
CA GLU A 226 -17.32 -1.06 -0.82
C GLU A 226 -18.39 -0.72 0.21
N LEU A 227 -18.24 0.38 0.97
CA LEU A 227 -19.28 0.85 1.88
C LEU A 227 -20.58 1.17 1.13
N ILE A 228 -20.51 1.89 0.00
CA ILE A 228 -21.66 2.22 -0.84
C ILE A 228 -22.32 0.94 -1.36
N ASN A 229 -21.55 -0.04 -1.85
CA ASN A 229 -22.08 -1.31 -2.32
C ASN A 229 -22.87 -2.04 -1.22
N ILE A 230 -22.28 -2.19 -0.02
CA ILE A 230 -22.96 -2.84 1.11
C ILE A 230 -24.25 -2.11 1.50
N LEU A 231 -24.25 -0.77 1.47
CA LEU A 231 -25.43 0.03 1.76
C LEU A 231 -26.55 -0.16 0.72
N LEU A 232 -26.20 -0.15 -0.56
CA LEU A 232 -27.13 -0.40 -1.66
C LEU A 232 -27.72 -1.81 -1.59
N GLU A 233 -26.90 -2.82 -1.32
CA GLU A 233 -27.34 -4.21 -1.11
C GLU A 233 -28.27 -4.34 0.11
N SER A 234 -28.07 -3.51 1.14
CA SER A 234 -28.93 -3.42 2.32
C SER A 234 -30.26 -2.66 2.04
N GLY A 235 -30.45 -2.17 0.81
CA GLY A 235 -31.65 -1.44 0.38
C GLY A 235 -31.70 0.02 0.83
N ALA A 236 -30.58 0.59 1.28
CA ALA A 236 -30.52 2.01 1.64
C ALA A 236 -30.53 2.90 0.40
N ALA A 237 -31.08 4.11 0.53
CA ALA A 237 -30.90 5.16 -0.48
C ALA A 237 -29.58 5.90 -0.18
N VAL A 238 -28.63 5.83 -1.11
CA VAL A 238 -27.27 6.35 -0.90
C VAL A 238 -27.01 7.52 -1.84
N ASP A 239 -26.68 8.66 -1.26
CA ASP A 239 -26.11 9.83 -1.93
C ASP A 239 -24.62 9.90 -1.55
N TYR A 240 -23.77 10.54 -2.36
CA TYR A 240 -22.36 10.78 -1.99
C TYR A 240 -21.92 12.20 -2.32
N TYR A 241 -20.85 12.64 -1.67
CA TYR A 241 -20.14 13.88 -2.00
C TYR A 241 -18.65 13.72 -1.71
N ASP A 242 -17.81 14.08 -2.68
CA ASP A 242 -16.38 14.27 -2.51
C ASP A 242 -15.99 15.55 -3.28
N PRO A 243 -15.27 16.51 -2.67
CA PRO A 243 -14.89 17.74 -3.37
C PRO A 243 -13.84 17.54 -4.48
N TYR A 244 -13.22 16.35 -4.59
CA TYR A 244 -12.19 16.05 -5.59
C TYR A 244 -12.67 15.11 -6.71
N ILE A 245 -13.89 14.57 -6.63
CA ILE A 245 -14.45 13.57 -7.57
C ILE A 245 -15.86 13.95 -8.02
#